data_AF-A0A7J4NSB8-F1
#
_entry.id   AF-A0A7J4NSB8-F1
#
_cell.length_a   1.000
_cell.length_b   1.000
_cell.length_c   1.000
_cell.angle_alpha   90.00
_cell.angle_beta   90.00
_cell.angle_gamma   90.00
#
_symmetry.space_group_name_H-M   'P 1'
#
loop_
_entity.id
_entity.type
_entity.pdbx_description
1 polymer ?
#
loop_
_entity_poly.entity_id
_entity_poly.type
_entity_poly.pdbx_seq_one_letter_code
_entity_poly.pdbx_strand_id
1 'polypeptide(L)' 'MAARSKKKISVESSGKRKTAIARASVKKGKGRVRVNGSPIEIMQPDMARMKAMEPLAIADAMGRLA' A
#
# COMPACT_ATOMS: atom_id res chain seq x y z
N MET A 1 2.03 34.65 0.69
CA MET A 1 1.71 34.15 -0.67
C MET A 1 1.58 32.63 -0.59
N ALA A 2 0.36 32.11 -0.38
CA ALA A 2 0.15 30.67 -0.18
C ALA A 2 0.16 29.95 -1.53
N ALA A 3 1.14 29.06 -1.75
CA ALA A 3 1.20 28.22 -2.93
C ALA A 3 -0.03 27.31 -2.98
N ARG A 4 -0.87 27.45 -4.01
CA ARG A 4 -1.96 26.50 -4.30
C ARG A 4 -1.35 25.13 -4.57
N SER A 5 -1.37 24.26 -3.56
CA SER A 5 -0.93 22.87 -3.69
C SER A 5 -1.82 22.16 -4.71
N LYS A 6 -1.23 21.71 -5.84
CA LYS A 6 -1.89 20.87 -6.84
C LYS A 6 -2.62 19.71 -6.15
N LYS A 7 -3.91 19.54 -6.47
CA LYS A 7 -4.76 18.45 -5.98
C LYS A 7 -4.17 17.11 -6.46
N LYS A 8 -3.42 16.43 -5.59
CA LYS A 8 -2.89 15.10 -5.89
C LYS A 8 -4.06 14.13 -5.84
N ILE A 9 -4.31 13.40 -6.92
CA ILE A 9 -5.31 12.32 -6.97
C ILE A 9 -4.74 11.19 -6.11
N SER A 10 -5.17 11.08 -4.86
CA SER A 10 -4.94 9.92 -4.00
C SER A 10 -6.24 9.19 -3.77
N VAL A 11 -6.15 7.86 -3.74
CA VAL A 11 -7.24 6.99 -3.32
C VAL A 11 -6.89 6.52 -1.92
N GLU A 12 -7.73 6.88 -0.96
CA GLU A 12 -7.61 6.41 0.41
C GLU A 12 -8.49 5.17 0.57
N SER A 13 -7.89 4.06 1.00
CA SER A 13 -8.63 2.84 1.33
C SER A 13 -8.36 2.44 2.77
N SER A 14 -9.36 1.83 3.40
CA SER A 14 -9.21 1.27 4.74
C SER A 14 -9.58 -0.21 4.73
N GLY A 15 -8.85 -0.99 5.52
CA GLY A 15 -9.10 -2.41 5.75
C GLY A 15 -9.20 -2.66 7.24
N LYS A 16 -10.18 -3.44 7.67
CA LYS A 16 -10.38 -3.81 9.08
C LYS A 16 -10.45 -5.32 9.21
N ARG A 17 -9.71 -5.87 10.18
CA ARG A 17 -9.83 -7.27 10.58
C ARG A 17 -9.75 -7.37 12.10
N LYS A 18 -10.81 -7.89 12.72
CA LYS A 18 -10.98 -7.85 14.19
C LYS A 18 -10.84 -6.41 14.72
N THR A 19 -9.87 -6.18 15.60
CA THR A 19 -9.53 -4.87 16.17
C THR A 19 -8.52 -4.08 15.33
N ALA A 20 -7.81 -4.73 14.41
CA ALA A 20 -6.78 -4.08 13.61
C ALA A 20 -7.38 -3.28 12.44
N ILE A 21 -6.87 -2.07 12.25
CA ILE A 21 -7.26 -1.15 11.17
C ILE A 21 -6.00 -0.77 10.37
N ALA A 22 -6.01 -1.03 9.07
CA ALA A 22 -5.00 -0.59 8.13
C ALA A 22 -5.57 0.51 7.23
N ARG A 23 -4.80 1.57 7.00
CA ARG A 23 -5.15 2.67 6.09
C ARG A 23 -4.07 2.77 5.02
N ALA A 24 -4.48 2.73 3.76
CA ALA A 24 -3.57 2.82 2.63
C ALA A 24 -3.89 4.07 1.80
N SER A 25 -2.85 4.82 1.47
CA SER A 25 -2.93 5.96 0.55
C SER A 25 -2.26 5.55 -0.76
N VAL A 26 -3.06 5.33 -1.79
CA VAL A 26 -2.58 4.91 -3.12
C VAL A 26 -2.47 6.14 -4.02
N LYS A 27 -1.32 6.29 -4.66
CA LYS A 27 -1.02 7.37 -5.60
C LYS A 27 -0.41 6.76 -6.85
N LYS A 28 -0.69 7.36 -8.01
CA LYS A 28 -0.04 6.97 -9.27
C LYS A 28 1.48 7.12 -9.13
N GLY A 29 2.24 6.08 -9.47
CA GLY A 29 3.69 6.06 -9.27
C GLY A 29 4.30 4.70 -9.58
N LYS A 30 5.56 4.52 -9.20
CA LYS A 30 6.40 3.35 -9.55
C LYS A 30 6.07 2.05 -8.79
N GLY A 31 4.83 1.86 -8.32
CA GLY A 31 4.41 0.62 -7.65
C GLY A 31 5.09 0.30 -6.30
N ARG A 32 5.68 1.27 -5.61
CA ARG A 32 6.37 1.03 -4.32
C ARG A 32 5.40 0.87 -3.16
N VAL A 33 5.46 -0.27 -2.47
CA VAL A 33 4.61 -0.57 -1.30
C VAL A 33 5.41 -0.50 -0.02
N ARG A 34 4.87 0.20 0.99
CA ARG A 34 5.48 0.34 2.32
C ARG A 34 4.41 0.23 3.39
N VAL A 35 4.76 -0.38 4.51
CA VAL A 35 3.92 -0.50 5.70
C VAL A 35 4.65 0.19 6.86
N ASN A 36 4.03 1.19 7.47
CA ASN A 36 4.62 1.97 8.58
C ASN A 36 6.03 2.52 8.31
N GLY A 37 6.33 2.90 7.06
CA GLY A 37 7.63 3.41 6.65
C GLY A 37 8.64 2.34 6.23
N SER A 38 8.42 1.08 6.62
CA SER A 38 9.26 -0.06 6.23
C SER A 38 8.79 -0.70 4.91
N PRO A 39 9.71 -1.21 4.08
CA PRO A 39 9.37 -2.09 2.97
C PRO A 39 8.60 -3.33 3.45
N ILE A 40 7.69 -3.83 2.61
CA ILE A 40 6.82 -4.97 3.00
C ILE A 40 7.62 -6.27 3.17
N GLU A 41 8.80 -6.38 2.56
CA GLU A 41 9.68 -7.54 2.68
C GLU A 41 10.21 -7.73 4.12
N ILE A 42 10.30 -6.65 4.89
CA ILE A 42 10.85 -6.66 6.26
C ILE A 42 9.73 -6.81 7.31
N MET A 43 8.47 -6.97 6.87
CA MET A 43 7.36 -7.14 7.79
C MET A 43 7.50 -8.43 8.59
N GLN A 44 7.37 -8.33 9.91
CA GLN A 44 7.25 -9.46 10.83
C GLN A 44 5.82 -9.52 11.39
N PRO A 45 5.31 -10.72 11.73
CA PRO A 45 5.91 -12.06 11.58
C PRO A 45 5.87 -12.60 10.15
N ASP A 46 6.71 -13.58 9.82
CA ASP A 46 6.87 -14.14 8.46
C ASP A 46 5.54 -14.61 7.83
N MET A 47 4.65 -15.22 8.63
CA MET A 47 3.34 -15.66 8.16
C MET A 47 2.45 -14.48 7.72
N ALA A 48 2.51 -13.36 8.44
CA ALA A 48 1.74 -12.16 8.07
C ALA A 48 2.32 -11.53 6.79
N ARG A 49 3.65 -11.55 6.64
CA ARG A 49 4.33 -11.10 5.42
C ARG A 49 3.86 -11.88 4.19
N MET A 50 3.84 -13.21 4.26
CA MET A 50 3.40 -14.05 3.14
C MET A 50 1.97 -13.69 2.70
N LYS A 51 1.05 -13.58 3.66
CA LYS A 51 -0.35 -13.19 3.38
C LYS A 51 -0.48 -11.79 2.78
N ALA A 52 0.36 -10.86 3.21
CA ALA A 52 0.35 -9.50 2.69
C ALA A 52 0.97 -9.39 1.29
N MET A 53 1.87 -10.31 0.91
CA MET A 53 2.48 -10.37 -0.42
C MET A 53 1.59 -11.02 -1.48
N GLU A 54 0.73 -11.99 -1.13
CA GLU A 54 -0.20 -12.64 -2.07
C GLU A 54 -0.95 -11.66 -3.00
N PRO A 55 -1.64 -10.61 -2.51
CA PRO A 55 -2.34 -9.68 -3.39
C PRO A 55 -1.39 -8.87 -4.28
N LEU A 56 -0.16 -8.64 -3.85
CA LEU A 56 0.84 -7.95 -4.67
C LEU A 56 1.34 -8.83 -5.80
N ALA A 57 1.58 -10.12 -5.52
CA ALA A 57 1.97 -11.10 -6.54
C ALA A 57 0.85 -11.27 -7.59
N ILE A 58 -0.41 -11.31 -7.16
CA ILE A 58 -1.55 -11.37 -8.08
C ILE A 58 -1.63 -10.09 -8.92
N ALA A 59 -1.46 -8.91 -8.31
CA ALA A 59 -1.48 -7.64 -9.03
C ALA A 59 -0.35 -7.53 -10.07
N ASP A 60 0.83 -8.08 -9.76
CA ASP A 60 1.97 -8.17 -10.68
C ASP A 60 1.66 -9.08 -11.87
N ALA A 61 1.13 -10.28 -11.60
CA ALA A 61 0.71 -11.22 -12.65
C ALA A 61 -0.38 -10.64 -13.57
N MET A 62 -1.20 -9.71 -13.07
CA MET A 62 -2.22 -9.00 -13.84
C MET A 62 -1.69 -7.76 -14.57
N GLY A 63 -0.40 -7.41 -14.43
CA GLY A 63 0.21 -6.25 -15.07
C GLY A 63 -0.28 -4.91 -14.53
N ARG A 64 -0.76 -4.86 -13.28
CA ARG A 64 -1.41 -3.67 -12.69
C ARG A 64 -0.49 -2.83 -11.78
N LEU A 65 0.79 -3.17 -11.68
CA LEU A 65 1.76 -2.45 -10.85
C LEU A 65 2.40 -1.23 -11.53
N ALA A 66 1.95 -0.86 -12.74
CA ALA A 66 2.40 0.30 -13.51
C ALA A 66 1.26 1.30 -13.82
#